data_AF-A8YMN4-F1
#
_entry.id   AF-A8YMN4-F1
#
_cell.length_a   1.000
_cell.length_b   1.000
_cell.length_c   1.000
_cell.angle_alpha   90.00
_cell.angle_beta   90.00
_cell.angle_gamma   90.00
#
_symmetry.space_group_name_H-M   'P 1'
#
loop_
_entity.id
_entity.type
_entity.pdbx_description
1 polymer ?
#
loop_
_entity_poly.entity_id
_entity_poly.type
_entity_poly.pdbx_seq_one_letter_code
_entity_poly.pdbx_strand_id
1 'polypeptide(L)'
;MDTQLKYQGIIKTVLQNHANYRATLPDGYTSQVIFDDERGHYLVLDFGWSGNKYLHATPIHLSLVVDKVWIQCDETEEGIATDLMEAGIPKEDIVLGFRYPKIRKYTGFAVAAPVPPFLDLAPSSIPIVTTIGLKLKHRLQL
;
A
#
# COMPACT_ATOMS: atom_id res chain seq x y z
N MET A 1 15.10 1.63 12.88
CA MET A 1 14.18 2.58 13.53
C MET A 1 14.18 3.92 12.79
N ASP A 2 15.31 4.63 12.68
CA ASP A 2 15.38 5.91 11.95
C ASP A 2 15.05 5.79 10.45
N THR A 3 15.57 4.77 9.78
CA THR A 3 15.31 4.52 8.35
C THR A 3 13.84 4.22 8.07
N GLN A 4 13.21 3.39 8.90
CA GLN A 4 11.80 3.03 8.75
C GLN A 4 10.89 4.24 8.94
N LEU A 5 11.15 5.07 9.97
CA LEU A 5 10.41 6.32 10.19
C LEU A 5 10.61 7.30 9.03
N LYS A 6 11.84 7.39 8.49
CA LYS A 6 12.12 8.20 7.29
C LYS A 6 11.32 7.71 6.08
N TYR A 7 11.36 6.41 5.77
CA TYR A 7 10.64 5.85 4.61
C TYR A 7 9.13 5.98 4.77
N GLN A 8 8.60 5.77 5.97
CA GLN A 8 7.18 6.02 6.28
C GLN A 8 6.78 7.48 6.00
N GLY A 9 7.59 8.45 6.43
CA GLY A 9 7.36 9.86 6.14
C GLY A 9 7.36 10.18 4.64
N ILE A 10 8.33 9.61 3.91
CA ILE A 10 8.41 9.75 2.44
C ILE A 10 7.18 9.14 1.76
N ILE A 11 6.83 7.90 2.10
CA ILE A 11 5.67 7.19 1.55
C ILE A 11 4.39 8.00 1.73
N LYS A 12 4.12 8.47 2.96
CA LYS A 12 2.92 9.27 3.25
C LYS A 12 2.87 10.56 2.43
N THR A 13 4.01 11.25 2.30
CA THR A 13 4.10 12.50 1.52
C THR A 13 3.84 12.24 0.04
N VAL A 14 4.50 11.23 -0.54
CA VAL A 14 4.33 10.85 -1.94
C VAL A 14 2.87 10.46 -2.22
N LEU A 15 2.26 9.58 -1.40
CA LEU A 15 0.87 9.17 -1.59
C LEU A 15 -0.12 10.32 -1.39
N GLN A 16 0.14 11.22 -0.45
CA GLN A 16 -0.70 12.40 -0.26
C GLN A 16 -0.66 13.31 -1.49
N ASN A 17 0.51 13.51 -2.09
CA ASN A 17 0.66 14.29 -3.32
C ASN A 17 -0.14 13.67 -4.48
N HIS A 18 -0.05 12.35 -4.65
CA HIS A 18 -0.84 11.62 -5.64
C HIS A 18 -2.34 11.74 -5.40
N ALA A 19 -2.81 11.51 -4.16
CA ALA A 19 -4.22 11.66 -3.83
C ALA A 19 -4.73 13.09 -4.05
N ASN A 20 -3.94 14.10 -3.69
CA ASN A 20 -4.27 15.51 -3.92
C ASN A 20 -4.38 15.82 -5.41
N TYR A 21 -3.42 15.36 -6.22
CA TYR A 21 -3.46 15.55 -7.67
C TYR A 21 -4.69 14.87 -8.28
N ARG A 22 -4.96 13.60 -7.95
CA ARG A 22 -6.13 12.87 -8.45
C ARG A 22 -7.45 13.53 -8.05
N ALA A 23 -7.53 14.09 -6.83
CA ALA A 23 -8.70 14.85 -6.39
C ALA A 23 -8.95 16.14 -7.19
N THR A 24 -7.99 16.62 -8.00
CA THR A 24 -8.20 17.75 -8.92
C THR A 24 -8.79 17.34 -10.26
N LEU A 25 -8.84 16.04 -10.58
CA LEU A 25 -9.35 15.55 -11.85
C LEU A 25 -10.87 15.71 -11.92
N PRO A 26 -11.43 16.22 -13.02
CA PRO A 26 -12.87 16.41 -13.18
C PRO A 26 -13.56 15.12 -13.66
N ASP A 27 -13.24 13.98 -13.06
CA ASP A 27 -13.74 12.66 -13.47
C ASP A 27 -14.91 12.13 -12.61
N GLY A 28 -15.22 12.80 -11.48
CA GLY A 28 -16.31 12.46 -10.57
C GLY A 28 -15.93 11.46 -9.48
N TYR A 29 -14.66 11.06 -9.39
CA TYR A 29 -14.17 10.17 -8.35
C TYR A 29 -13.54 10.94 -7.18
N THR A 30 -13.55 10.31 -6.02
CA THR A 30 -12.86 10.79 -4.81
C THR A 30 -11.63 9.94 -4.60
N SER A 31 -10.49 10.58 -4.32
CA SER A 31 -9.24 9.92 -3.94
C SER A 31 -8.91 10.22 -2.48
N GLN A 32 -8.60 9.18 -1.71
CA GLN A 32 -8.19 9.30 -0.31
C GLN A 32 -6.97 8.43 -0.02
N VAL A 33 -6.16 8.86 0.94
CA VAL A 33 -5.08 8.03 1.47
C VAL A 33 -5.58 7.18 2.64
N ILE A 34 -5.11 5.93 2.70
CA ILE A 34 -5.27 5.06 3.86
C ILE A 34 -3.88 4.65 4.34
N PHE A 35 -3.59 4.94 5.61
CA PHE A 35 -2.32 4.64 6.24
C PHE A 35 -2.55 3.69 7.43
N ASP A 36 -1.90 2.54 7.37
CA ASP A 36 -1.76 1.59 8.46
C ASP A 36 -0.27 1.54 8.85
N ASP A 37 0.09 2.40 9.80
CA ASP A 37 1.47 2.52 10.30
C ASP A 37 1.93 1.26 11.04
N GLU A 38 1.00 0.60 11.73
CA GLU A 38 1.30 -0.57 12.56
C GLU A 38 1.64 -1.78 11.71
N ARG A 39 0.91 -1.99 10.61
CA ARG A 39 1.12 -3.11 9.68
C ARG A 39 1.96 -2.72 8.47
N GLY A 40 2.29 -1.43 8.32
CA GLY A 40 3.13 -0.92 7.24
C GLY A 40 2.44 -0.94 5.87
N HIS A 41 1.13 -0.71 5.80
CA HIS A 41 0.38 -0.65 4.54
C HIS A 41 -0.10 0.76 4.25
N TYR A 42 0.14 1.24 3.03
CA TYR A 42 -0.15 2.60 2.63
C TYR A 42 -0.72 2.59 1.22
N LEU A 43 -1.90 3.17 1.02
CA LEU A 43 -2.56 3.12 -0.28
C LEU A 43 -3.34 4.39 -0.59
N VAL A 44 -3.54 4.61 -1.89
CA VAL A 44 -4.55 5.55 -2.40
C VAL A 44 -5.78 4.73 -2.77
N LEU A 45 -6.94 5.10 -2.25
CA LEU A 45 -8.23 4.52 -2.59
C LEU A 45 -9.03 5.54 -3.41
N ASP A 46 -9.40 5.13 -4.61
CA ASP A 46 -10.32 5.85 -5.47
C ASP A 46 -11.69 5.21 -5.37
N PHE A 47 -12.71 6.04 -5.19
CA PHE A 47 -14.10 5.58 -5.20
C PHE A 47 -15.07 6.68 -5.62
N GLY A 48 -16.20 6.29 -6.20
CA GLY A 48 -17.26 7.23 -6.56
C GLY A 48 -17.97 6.88 -7.86
N TRP A 49 -18.78 7.81 -8.35
CA TRP A 49 -19.57 7.65 -9.56
C TRP A 49 -19.16 8.67 -10.62
N SER A 50 -18.89 8.18 -11.82
CA SER A 50 -18.77 9.00 -13.02
C SER A 50 -19.89 8.62 -13.98
N GLY A 51 -20.96 9.43 -14.00
CA GLY A 51 -22.19 9.07 -14.69
C GLY A 51 -22.78 7.76 -14.16
N ASN A 52 -22.83 6.72 -15.01
CA ASN A 52 -23.34 5.39 -14.65
C ASN A 52 -22.23 4.36 -14.32
N LYS A 53 -20.98 4.81 -14.17
CA LYS A 53 -19.85 3.95 -13.82
C LYS A 53 -19.46 4.18 -12.38
N TYR A 54 -19.47 3.11 -11.59
CA TYR A 54 -18.91 3.11 -10.24
C TYR A 54 -17.44 2.68 -10.28
N LEU A 55 -16.59 3.43 -9.60
CA LEU A 55 -15.21 3.08 -9.34
C LEU A 55 -15.03 2.74 -7.86
N HIS A 56 -14.26 1.70 -7.59
CA HIS A 56 -13.70 1.39 -6.28
C HIS A 56 -12.38 0.64 -6.51
N ALA A 57 -11.27 1.38 -6.52
CA ALA A 57 -9.97 0.88 -6.94
C ALA A 57 -8.83 1.41 -6.08
N THR A 58 -7.70 0.71 -6.08
CA THR A 58 -6.49 1.09 -5.36
C THR A 58 -5.36 1.32 -6.37
N PRO A 59 -5.28 2.51 -7.00
CA PRO A 59 -4.32 2.79 -8.06
C PRO A 59 -2.86 2.75 -7.56
N ILE A 60 -2.62 2.97 -6.27
CA ILE A 60 -1.29 2.90 -5.68
C ILE A 60 -1.39 2.16 -4.35
N HIS A 61 -0.57 1.13 -4.17
CA HIS A 61 -0.43 0.42 -2.90
C HIS A 61 1.04 0.14 -2.62
N LEU A 62 1.52 0.69 -1.51
CA LEU A 62 2.86 0.51 -0.99
C LEU A 62 2.81 -0.27 0.33
N SER A 63 3.83 -1.09 0.59
CA SER A 63 4.05 -1.71 1.89
C SER A 63 5.46 -1.43 2.38
N LEU A 64 5.64 -1.15 3.67
CA LEU A 64 6.95 -1.04 4.30
C LEU A 64 7.20 -2.32 5.09
N VAL A 65 8.03 -3.21 4.54
CA VAL A 65 8.34 -4.50 5.15
C VAL A 65 9.79 -4.50 5.57
N VAL A 66 10.02 -4.51 6.88
CA VAL A 66 11.34 -4.28 7.49
C VAL A 66 11.85 -2.90 7.04
N ASP A 67 12.91 -2.86 6.22
CA ASP A 67 13.52 -1.62 5.73
C ASP A 67 13.37 -1.49 4.20
N LYS A 68 12.39 -2.15 3.59
CA LYS A 68 12.15 -2.08 2.13
C LYS A 68 10.74 -1.64 1.80
N VAL A 69 10.63 -0.78 0.80
CA VAL A 69 9.37 -0.31 0.24
C VAL A 69 8.95 -1.24 -0.89
N TRP A 70 7.84 -1.92 -0.71
CA TRP A 70 7.24 -2.81 -1.70
C TRP A 70 6.15 -2.08 -2.45
N ILE A 71 6.29 -1.99 -3.77
CA ILE A 71 5.24 -1.49 -4.66
C ILE A 71 4.34 -2.67 -5.00
N GLN A 72 3.16 -2.73 -4.40
CA GLN A 72 2.17 -3.80 -4.60
C GLN A 72 1.25 -3.52 -5.78
N CYS A 73 0.93 -2.24 -6.01
CA CYS A 73 0.15 -1.74 -7.14
C CYS A 73 0.70 -0.39 -7.57
N ASP A 74 0.78 -0.16 -8.88
CA ASP A 74 1.22 1.09 -9.49
C ASP A 74 0.49 1.32 -10.81
N GLU A 75 -0.50 2.20 -10.80
CA GLU A 75 -1.24 2.69 -11.97
C GLU A 75 -0.84 4.13 -12.34
N THR A 76 0.38 4.55 -11.99
CA THR A 76 0.93 5.85 -12.40
C THR A 76 1.64 5.76 -13.76
N GLU A 77 1.68 6.84 -14.52
CA GLU A 77 2.30 6.86 -15.85
C GLU A 77 3.84 6.81 -15.78
N GLU A 78 4.44 7.65 -14.92
CA GLU A 78 5.91 7.74 -14.75
C GLU A 78 6.47 6.70 -13.77
N GLY A 79 5.59 5.99 -13.06
CA GLY A 79 5.93 4.97 -12.07
C GLY A 79 6.23 5.55 -10.70
N ILE A 80 5.52 5.08 -9.67
CA ILE A 80 5.69 5.53 -8.28
C ILE A 80 7.10 5.29 -7.74
N ALA A 81 7.82 4.33 -8.34
CA ALA A 81 9.21 4.06 -8.02
C ALA A 81 10.12 5.29 -8.26
N THR A 82 9.83 6.09 -9.29
CA THR A 82 10.58 7.30 -9.62
C THR A 82 10.43 8.34 -8.51
N ASP A 83 9.20 8.62 -8.11
CA ASP A 83 8.90 9.58 -7.02
C ASP A 83 9.57 9.19 -5.69
N LEU A 84 9.56 7.89 -5.38
CA LEU A 84 10.21 7.38 -4.16
C LEU A 84 11.72 7.58 -4.20
N MET A 85 12.35 7.40 -5.37
CA MET A 85 13.78 7.64 -5.54
C MET A 85 14.12 9.13 -5.45
N GLU A 86 13.34 10.00 -6.08
CA GLU A 86 13.53 11.45 -6.01
C GLU A 86 13.34 11.99 -4.59
N ALA A 87 12.42 11.41 -3.82
CA ALA A 87 12.23 11.69 -2.41
C ALA A 87 13.32 11.10 -1.49
N GLY A 88 14.27 10.35 -2.05
CA GLY A 88 15.48 9.89 -1.36
C GLY A 88 15.44 8.46 -0.83
N ILE A 89 14.58 7.59 -1.37
CA ILE A 89 14.63 6.13 -1.14
C ILE A 89 15.52 5.49 -2.21
N PRO A 90 16.63 4.85 -1.84
CA PRO A 90 17.53 4.25 -2.80
C PRO A 90 16.86 3.05 -3.49
N LYS A 91 17.24 2.82 -4.76
CA LYS A 91 16.62 1.80 -5.63
C LYS A 91 16.74 0.38 -5.04
N GLU A 92 17.83 0.11 -4.33
CA GLU A 92 18.13 -1.13 -3.62
C GLU A 92 17.21 -1.40 -2.41
N ASP A 93 16.40 -0.42 -1.99
CA ASP A 93 15.37 -0.56 -0.95
C ASP A 93 13.95 -0.57 -1.51
N ILE A 94 13.78 -0.42 -2.82
CA ILE A 94 12.48 -0.51 -3.48
C ILE A 94 12.33 -1.88 -4.13
N VAL A 95 11.26 -2.60 -3.78
CA VAL A 95 10.90 -3.90 -4.37
C VAL A 95 9.67 -3.73 -5.26
N LEU A 96 9.75 -4.16 -6.51
CA LEU A 96 8.57 -4.25 -7.39
C LEU A 96 7.74 -5.50 -7.04
N GLY A 97 6.86 -5.36 -6.04
CA GLY A 97 6.03 -6.43 -5.48
C GLY A 97 5.11 -7.09 -6.52
N PHE A 98 4.50 -6.29 -7.39
CA PHE A 98 3.64 -6.77 -8.48
C PHE A 98 4.37 -7.58 -9.56
N ARG A 99 5.71 -7.53 -9.62
CA ARG A 99 6.51 -8.34 -10.57
C ARG A 99 6.73 -9.73 -9.99
N TYR A 100 6.57 -10.75 -10.85
CA TYR A 100 6.81 -12.15 -10.47
C TYR A 100 8.22 -12.34 -9.87
N PRO A 101 8.39 -13.06 -8.75
CA PRO A 101 9.66 -13.11 -8.03
C PRO A 101 10.88 -13.47 -8.89
N LYS A 102 10.75 -14.40 -9.85
CA LYS A 102 11.89 -14.82 -10.70
C LYS A 102 12.39 -13.74 -11.66
N ILE A 103 11.58 -12.73 -11.97
CA ILE A 103 11.97 -11.65 -12.88
C ILE A 103 12.52 -10.41 -12.17
N ARG A 104 12.35 -10.29 -10.84
CA ARG A 104 12.80 -9.11 -10.07
C ARG A 104 14.29 -8.84 -10.19
N LYS A 105 15.11 -9.89 -10.32
CA LYS A 105 16.55 -9.75 -10.54
C LYS A 105 16.94 -9.03 -11.84
N TYR A 106 16.02 -8.89 -12.79
CA TYR A 106 16.23 -8.20 -14.06
C TYR A 106 15.67 -6.78 -14.09
N THR A 107 15.00 -6.32 -13.03
CA THR A 107 14.40 -4.96 -12.99
C THR A 107 15.41 -3.90 -12.51
N GLY A 108 16.54 -4.34 -11.95
CA GLY A 108 17.53 -3.49 -11.31
C GLY A 108 17.06 -2.87 -10.00
N PHE A 109 15.89 -3.27 -9.48
CA PHE A 109 15.38 -2.94 -8.15
C PHE A 109 15.73 -4.06 -7.16
N ALA A 110 15.41 -3.85 -5.88
CA ALA A 110 15.66 -4.81 -4.83
C ALA A 110 15.01 -6.18 -5.12
N VAL A 111 15.77 -7.25 -4.87
CA VAL A 111 15.27 -8.62 -4.90
C VAL A 111 15.05 -9.07 -3.46
N ALA A 112 13.83 -8.94 -2.97
CA ALA A 112 13.46 -9.52 -1.68
C ALA A 112 12.78 -10.88 -1.87
N ALA A 113 13.04 -11.81 -0.95
CA ALA A 113 12.32 -13.08 -0.87
C ALA A 113 10.80 -12.80 -0.82
N PRO A 114 9.94 -13.65 -1.42
CA PRO A 114 8.51 -13.45 -1.36
C PRO A 114 8.07 -13.26 0.10
N VAL A 115 7.32 -12.19 0.37
CA VAL A 115 6.63 -12.03 1.65
C VAL A 115 5.76 -13.28 1.80
N PRO A 116 5.99 -14.16 2.79
CA PRO A 116 5.09 -15.28 2.99
C PRO A 116 3.69 -14.68 3.24
N PRO A 117 2.63 -15.26 2.68
CA PRO A 117 1.28 -14.69 2.71
C PRO A 117 0.68 -14.56 4.12
N PHE A 118 1.44 -14.89 5.17
CA PHE A 118 0.97 -14.98 6.54
C PHE A 118 2.10 -14.73 7.56
N LEU A 119 2.90 -13.67 7.40
CA LEU A 119 3.57 -13.09 8.56
C LEU A 119 2.69 -11.96 9.11
N ASP A 120 1.52 -12.36 9.62
CA ASP A 120 0.91 -11.66 10.74
C ASP A 120 1.91 -11.87 11.88
N LEU A 121 2.72 -10.84 12.18
CA LEU A 121 3.33 -10.75 13.49
C LEU A 121 2.15 -10.59 14.46
N ALA A 122 1.54 -11.72 14.83
CA ALA A 122 0.60 -11.76 15.93
C ALA A 122 1.27 -11.03 17.09
N PRO A 123 0.66 -9.97 17.65
CA PRO A 123 1.25 -9.29 18.78
C PRO A 123 1.41 -10.34 19.87
N SER A 124 2.67 -10.60 20.22
CA SER A 124 2.99 -11.48 21.33
C SER A 124 2.29 -10.93 22.58
N SER A 125 1.47 -11.77 23.20
CA SER A 125 0.92 -11.63 24.56
C SER A 125 -0.47 -10.96 24.69
N ILE A 126 -1.53 -11.75 24.53
CA ILE A 126 -2.73 -11.61 25.38
C ILE A 126 -3.13 -13.02 25.83
N PRO A 127 -3.21 -13.33 27.15
CA PRO A 127 -3.64 -14.63 27.61
C PRO A 127 -5.13 -14.81 27.33
N ILE A 128 -5.48 -16.00 26.85
CA ILE A 128 -6.85 -16.46 26.62
C ILE A 128 -7.59 -16.54 27.95
N VAL A 129 -8.67 -15.78 28.11
CA VAL A 129 -9.76 -16.10 29.05
C VAL A 129 -11.11 -15.94 28.34
N THR A 130 -11.70 -17.09 28.03
CA THR A 130 -13.12 -17.48 28.14
C THR A 130 -14.24 -16.57 27.60
N THR A 131 -14.91 -17.09 26.56
CA THR A 131 -16.36 -17.14 26.25
C THR A 131 -17.23 -15.89 26.49
N ILE A 132 -17.87 -15.41 25.41
CA ILE A 132 -19.34 -15.35 25.21
C ILE A 132 -19.61 -14.94 23.76
N GLY A 133 -20.51 -15.68 23.10
CA GLY A 133 -20.80 -15.51 21.69
C GLY A 133 -21.56 -14.22 21.34
N LEU A 134 -21.41 -13.79 20.09
CA LEU A 134 -22.36 -12.91 19.43
C LEU A 134 -22.51 -13.32 17.97
N LYS A 135 -23.77 -13.50 17.57
CA LYS A 135 -24.24 -13.87 16.23
C LYS A 135 -23.78 -12.84 15.20
N LEU A 136 -23.07 -13.28 14.16
CA LEU A 136 -23.00 -12.54 12.89
C LEU A 136 -24.34 -12.74 12.16
N LYS A 137 -25.12 -11.66 12.03
CA LYS A 137 -26.24 -11.60 11.09
C LYS A 137 -25.92 -10.60 9.99
N HIS A 138 -26.15 -11.08 8.77
CA HIS A 138 -26.30 -10.40 7.49
C HIS A 138 -25.05 -9.90 6.77
N ARG A 139 -24.53 -10.80 5.91
CA ARG A 139 -24.22 -10.49 4.51
C ARG A 139 -25.34 -9.61 3.93
N LEU A 140 -25.02 -8.39 3.53
CA LEU A 140 -25.56 -7.87 2.28
C LEU A 140 -24.55 -8.20 1.20
N GLN A 141 -24.96 -9.06 0.27
CA GLN A 141 -24.42 -9.07 -1.07
C GLN A 141 -25.38 -8.21 -1.90
N LEU A 142 -24.83 -7.13 -2.47
CA LEU A 142 -25.31 -6.32 -3.59
C LEU A 142 -26.71 -5.70 -3.47
#